data_AF-A0A4R9K1L7-F1
#
_entry.id   AF-A0A4R9K1L7-F1
#
_cell.length_a   1.000
_cell.length_b   1.000
_cell.length_c   1.000
_cell.angle_alpha   90.00
_cell.angle_beta   90.00
_cell.angle_gamma   90.00
#
_symmetry.space_group_name_H-M   'P 1'
#
loop_
_entity.id
_entity.type
_entity.pdbx_description
1 polymer ?
#
loop_
_entity_poly.entity_id
_entity_poly.type
_entity_poly.pdbx_seq_one_letter_code
_entity_poly.pdbx_strand_id
1 'polypeptide(L)'
;MDQEYWISRLTGTLVWNERDIRKILRVVTDSTLVTGMTEEETLDFLQYGCDSEIESLKHTYDWTAFKKQLISKLSKRETKAPGLSVLAPDLVEEDY
;
A
#
# COMPACT_ATOMS: atom_id res chain seq x y z
N MET A 1 -16.91 -7.13 -5.71
CA MET A 1 -16.00 -8.17 -6.25
C MET A 1 -15.88 -9.25 -5.20
N ASP A 2 -16.07 -10.52 -5.55
CA ASP A 2 -16.22 -11.58 -4.54
C ASP A 2 -14.87 -11.95 -3.91
N GLN A 3 -14.88 -12.16 -2.58
CA GLN A 3 -13.72 -12.56 -1.79
C GLN A 3 -13.02 -13.82 -2.34
N GLU A 4 -13.79 -14.73 -2.96
CA GLU A 4 -13.29 -15.94 -3.61
C GLU A 4 -12.39 -15.67 -4.82
N TYR A 5 -12.66 -14.61 -5.59
CA TYR A 5 -11.83 -14.21 -6.73
C TYR A 5 -10.42 -13.84 -6.27
N TRP A 6 -10.32 -13.06 -5.20
CA TRP A 6 -9.04 -12.65 -4.64
C TRP A 6 -8.30 -13.79 -3.97
N ILE A 7 -9.00 -14.70 -3.30
CA ILE A 7 -8.38 -15.91 -2.74
C ILE A 7 -7.71 -16.72 -3.84
N SER A 8 -8.43 -17.01 -4.93
CA SER A 8 -7.89 -17.78 -6.06
C SER A 8 -6.67 -17.08 -6.68
N ARG A 9 -6.75 -15.76 -6.90
CA ARG A 9 -5.67 -14.95 -7.46
C ARG A 9 -4.43 -14.96 -6.56
N LEU A 10 -4.57 -14.63 -5.28
CA LEU A 10 -3.46 -14.56 -4.32
C LEU A 10 -2.82 -15.92 -4.04
N THR A 11 -3.61 -17.01 -4.05
CA THR A 11 -3.07 -18.38 -3.95
C THR A 11 -2.13 -18.67 -5.12
N GLY A 12 -2.48 -18.21 -6.32
CA GLY A 12 -1.68 -18.39 -7.53
C GLY A 12 -0.43 -17.51 -7.63
N THR A 13 -0.50 -16.25 -7.19
CA THR A 13 0.65 -15.32 -7.29
C THR A 13 1.64 -15.41 -6.15
N LEU A 14 1.18 -15.64 -4.92
CA LEU A 14 2.01 -15.49 -3.72
C LEU A 14 2.33 -16.82 -3.01
N VAL A 15 1.75 -17.93 -3.48
CA VAL A 15 1.88 -19.29 -2.89
C VAL A 15 1.61 -19.25 -1.38
N TRP A 16 0.54 -18.54 -1.00
CA TRP A 16 0.13 -18.44 0.40
C TRP A 16 -0.89 -19.52 0.75
N ASN A 17 -0.88 -19.96 2.01
CA ASN A 17 -1.91 -20.83 2.53
C ASN A 17 -3.24 -20.06 2.64
N GLU A 18 -4.36 -20.75 2.47
CA GLU A 18 -5.71 -20.18 2.58
C GLU A 18 -5.94 -19.42 3.90
N ARG A 19 -5.31 -19.88 4.99
CA ARG A 19 -5.34 -19.20 6.30
C ARG A 19 -4.67 -17.83 6.26
N ASP A 20 -3.53 -17.73 5.60
CA ASP A 20 -2.75 -16.50 5.50
C ASP A 20 -3.41 -15.53 4.51
N ILE A 21 -4.04 -16.05 3.46
CA ILE A 21 -4.84 -15.25 2.52
C ILE A 21 -6.03 -14.59 3.24
N ARG A 22 -6.78 -15.33 4.07
CA ARG A 22 -7.87 -14.74 4.86
C ARG A 22 -7.38 -13.65 5.81
N LYS A 23 -6.18 -13.81 6.39
CA LYS A 23 -5.57 -12.79 7.25
C LYS A 23 -5.14 -11.58 6.45
N ILE A 24 -4.48 -11.74 5.30
CA ILE A 24 -4.12 -10.61 4.43
C ILE A 24 -5.38 -9.86 4.01
N LEU A 25 -6.44 -10.55 3.56
CA LEU A 25 -7.68 -9.89 3.14
C LEU A 25 -8.25 -9.03 4.27
N ARG A 26 -8.24 -9.55 5.50
CA ARG A 26 -8.67 -8.78 6.68
C ARG A 26 -7.75 -7.58 6.95
N VAL A 27 -6.43 -7.74 6.82
CA VAL A 27 -5.47 -6.64 6.97
C VAL A 27 -5.66 -5.58 5.89
N VAL A 28 -5.95 -6.00 4.66
CA VAL A 28 -6.23 -5.13 3.51
C VAL A 28 -7.49 -4.31 3.77
N THR A 29 -8.62 -4.96 4.08
CA THR A 29 -9.87 -4.26 4.41
C THR A 29 -9.71 -3.33 5.61
N ASP A 30 -8.93 -3.72 6.62
CA ASP A 30 -8.64 -2.82 7.73
C ASP A 30 -7.77 -1.62 7.31
N SER A 31 -6.83 -1.83 6.38
CA SER A 31 -5.93 -0.78 5.92
C SER A 31 -6.62 0.20 4.99
N THR A 32 -7.57 -0.24 4.16
CA THR A 32 -8.36 0.62 3.27
C THR A 32 -9.20 1.63 4.04
N LEU A 33 -9.74 1.23 5.19
CA LEU A 33 -10.43 2.13 6.12
C LEU A 33 -9.52 3.24 6.68
N VAL A 34 -8.21 2.99 6.78
CA VAL A 34 -7.24 3.92 7.35
C VAL A 34 -6.57 4.78 6.27
N THR A 35 -6.28 4.22 5.11
CA THR A 35 -5.57 4.90 4.02
C THR A 35 -6.52 5.57 3.02
N GLY A 36 -7.80 5.20 3.01
CA GLY A 36 -8.78 5.69 2.04
C GLY A 36 -8.61 5.11 0.63
N MET A 37 -7.70 4.15 0.44
CA MET A 37 -7.49 3.45 -0.83
C MET A 37 -8.49 2.31 -1.02
N THR A 38 -8.72 1.92 -2.27
CA THR A 38 -9.56 0.77 -2.57
C THR A 38 -8.84 -0.56 -2.23
N GLU A 39 -9.61 -1.62 -2.00
CA GLU A 39 -9.04 -2.95 -1.70
C GLU A 39 -8.21 -3.46 -2.89
N GLU A 40 -8.65 -3.18 -4.11
CA GLU A 40 -7.94 -3.44 -5.37
C GLU A 40 -6.54 -2.80 -5.39
N GLU A 41 -6.46 -1.48 -5.18
CA GLU A 41 -5.18 -0.76 -5.20
C GLU A 41 -4.23 -1.26 -4.11
N THR A 42 -4.78 -1.62 -2.95
CA THR A 42 -3.99 -2.13 -1.84
C THR A 42 -3.45 -3.53 -2.13
N LEU A 43 -4.24 -4.37 -2.81
CA LEU A 43 -3.83 -5.71 -3.24
C LEU A 43 -2.81 -5.67 -4.37
N ASP A 44 -3.00 -4.78 -5.34
CA ASP A 44 -2.00 -4.54 -6.38
C ASP A 44 -0.70 -4.01 -5.76
N PHE A 45 -0.77 -3.13 -4.76
CA PHE A 45 0.42 -2.69 -4.02
C PHE A 45 1.11 -3.83 -3.28
N LEU A 46 0.36 -4.78 -2.72
CA LEU A 46 0.94 -5.96 -2.07
C LEU A 46 1.77 -6.81 -3.04
N GLN A 47 1.38 -6.89 -4.30
CA GLN A 47 2.07 -7.68 -5.31
C GLN A 47 3.41 -7.06 -5.76
N TYR A 48 3.57 -5.74 -5.69
CA TYR A 48 4.76 -5.04 -6.24
C TYR A 48 5.54 -4.22 -5.21
N GLY A 49 4.95 -3.87 -4.07
CA GLY A 49 5.48 -2.89 -3.11
C GLY A 49 5.85 -3.45 -1.73
N CYS A 50 5.53 -4.73 -1.48
CA CYS A 50 5.64 -5.35 -0.16
C CYS A 50 6.47 -6.63 -0.12
N ASP A 51 7.28 -6.94 -1.14
CA ASP A 51 8.07 -8.19 -1.18
C ASP A 51 8.96 -8.37 0.07
N SER A 52 9.67 -7.33 0.50
CA SER A 52 10.52 -7.35 1.71
C SER A 52 9.74 -7.60 3.00
N GLU A 53 8.53 -7.03 3.10
CA GLU A 53 7.66 -7.18 4.25
C GLU A 53 6.97 -8.55 4.25
N ILE A 54 6.64 -9.08 3.07
CA ILE A 54 6.10 -10.43 2.90
C ILE A 54 7.16 -11.47 3.27
N GLU A 55 8.41 -11.26 2.87
CA GLU A 55 9.53 -12.11 3.29
C GLU A 55 9.75 -12.03 4.80
N SER A 56 9.73 -10.83 5.37
CA SER A 56 9.81 -10.62 6.82
C SER A 56 8.65 -11.30 7.56
N LEU A 57 7.44 -11.25 7.00
CA LEU A 57 6.23 -11.90 7.54
C LEU A 57 6.35 -13.42 7.50
N LYS A 58 6.99 -14.00 6.47
CA LYS A 58 7.27 -15.45 6.43
C LYS A 58 8.21 -15.89 7.55
N HIS A 59 9.13 -15.02 7.97
CA HIS A 59 10.10 -15.34 9.03
C HIS A 59 9.58 -15.06 10.44
N THR A 60 8.93 -13.92 10.67
CA THR A 60 8.47 -13.50 12.01
C THR A 60 7.02 -13.86 12.30
N TYR A 61 6.20 -14.07 11.25
CA TYR A 61 4.76 -14.32 11.35
C TYR A 61 3.99 -13.24 12.15
N ASP A 62 4.53 -12.02 12.22
CA ASP A 62 3.91 -10.89 12.92
C ASP A 62 3.04 -10.04 11.98
N TRP A 63 1.76 -10.38 11.95
CA TRP A 63 0.73 -9.71 11.16
C TRP A 63 0.47 -8.27 11.61
N THR A 64 0.73 -7.95 12.88
CA THR A 64 0.49 -6.61 13.42
C THR A 64 1.58 -5.65 12.96
N ALA A 65 2.83 -6.11 12.96
CA ALA A 65 3.95 -5.38 12.40
C ALA A 65 3.75 -5.14 10.90
N PHE A 66 3.37 -6.18 10.16
CA PHE A 66 3.08 -6.08 8.73
C PHE A 66 1.99 -5.06 8.41
N LYS A 67 0.86 -5.08 9.13
CA LYS A 67 -0.21 -4.08 8.97
C LYS A 67 0.29 -2.65 9.17
N LYS A 68 1.11 -2.40 10.20
CA LYS A 68 1.70 -1.07 10.44
C LYS A 68 2.63 -0.64 9.31
N GLN A 69 3.45 -1.55 8.80
CA GLN A 69 4.35 -1.27 7.69
C GLN A 69 3.57 -0.98 6.40
N LEU A 70 2.54 -1.77 6.10
CA LEU A 70 1.65 -1.58 4.96
C LEU A 70 0.98 -0.21 5.02
N ILE A 71 0.32 0.12 6.14
CA ILE A 71 -0.32 1.42 6.34
C ILE A 71 0.72 2.55 6.24
N SER A 72 1.90 2.38 6.83
CA SER A 72 2.95 3.40 6.73
C SER A 72 3.42 3.63 5.29
N LYS A 73 3.57 2.58 4.48
CA LYS A 73 3.97 2.70 3.07
C LYS A 73 2.88 3.33 2.21
N LEU A 74 1.62 2.95 2.42
CA LEU A 74 0.47 3.52 1.72
C LEU A 74 0.23 4.98 2.13
N SER A 75 0.41 5.30 3.41
CA SER A 75 0.23 6.65 3.96
C SER A 75 1.42 7.58 3.71
N LYS A 76 2.66 7.07 3.56
CA LYS A 76 3.85 7.89 3.21
C LYS A 76 3.80 8.46 1.80
N ARG A 77 2.75 8.18 1.03
CA ARG A 77 2.35 8.97 -0.13
C ARG A 77 1.67 10.29 0.30
N GLU A 78 2.20 10.96 1.33
CA GLU A 78 2.09 12.41 1.38
C GLU A 78 2.85 12.92 0.16
N THR A 79 2.08 13.40 -0.79
CA THR A 79 2.52 14.32 -1.83
C THR A 79 3.63 15.21 -1.29
N LYS A 80 4.88 14.93 -1.64
CA LYS A 80 5.77 16.04 -1.96
C LYS A 80 5.07 16.68 -3.15
N ALA A 81 4.29 17.72 -2.90
CA ALA A 81 3.68 18.51 -3.97
C ALA A 81 4.80 18.73 -5.00
N PRO A 82 4.60 18.39 -6.28
CA PRO A 82 5.59 18.73 -7.29
C PRO A 82 5.86 20.22 -7.09
N GLY A 83 7.13 20.58 -6.89
CA GLY A 83 7.55 21.91 -6.47
C GLY A 83 7.22 22.98 -7.51
N LEU A 84 5.93 23.29 -7.69
CA LEU A 84 5.41 24.41 -8.45
C LEU A 84 5.39 25.64 -7.53
N SER A 85 6.54 25.94 -6.93
CA SER A 85 6.79 27.20 -6.21
C SER A 85 8.14 27.79 -6.59
N VAL A 86 8.62 27.49 -7.80
CA VAL A 86 9.60 28.36 -8.45
C VAL A 86 8.79 29.20 -9.43
N LEU A 87 8.42 30.41 -9.00
CA LEU A 87 8.09 31.47 -9.94
C LEU A 87 9.24 31.53 -10.95
N ALA A 88 8.93 31.48 -12.24
CA ALA A 88 9.93 31.71 -13.27
C ALA A 88 10.63 33.05 -12.95
N PRO A 89 11.97 33.13 -13.04
CA PRO A 89 12.71 34.35 -12.72
C PRO A 89 12.30 35.57 -13.58
N ASP A 90 11.50 35.36 -14.64
CA ASP A 90 10.92 36.42 -15.49
C ASP A 90 9.67 37.10 -14.89
N LEU A 91 9.15 36.64 -13.74
CA LEU A 91 7.95 37.20 -13.09
C LEU A 91 8.25 37.94 -11.79
N VAL A 92 9.51 38.29 -11.51
CA VAL A 92 9.84 39.23 -10.44
C VAL A 92 9.45 40.62 -10.95
N GLU A 93 8.25 41.09 -10.60
CA GLU A 93 7.89 42.48 -10.81
C GLU A 93 8.91 43.36 -10.06
N GLU A 94 9.64 44.19 -10.81
CA GLU A 94 10.45 45.26 -10.25
C GLU A 94 9.49 46.25 -9.58
N ASP A 95 9.48 46.28 -8.25
CA ASP A 95 8.84 47.33 -7.45
C ASP A 95 9.46 48.68 -7.84
N TYR A 96 8.77 49.45 -8.70
CA TYR A 96 9.03 50.88 -8.96
C TYR A 96 8.19 51.79 -8.06
#